data_AF-A0A2V7IEK7-F1
#
_entry.id   AF-A0A2V7IEK7-F1
#
_cell.length_a   1.000
_cell.length_b   1.000
_cell.length_c   1.000
_cell.angle_alpha   90.00
_cell.angle_beta   90.00
_cell.angle_gamma   90.00
#
_symmetry.space_group_name_H-M   'P 1'
#
loop_
_entity.id
_entity.type
_entity.pdbx_description
1 polymer ?
#
loop_
_entity_poly.entity_id
_entity_poly.type
_entity_poly.pdbx_seq_one_letter_code
_entity_poly.pdbx_strand_id
1 'polypeptide(L)'
;GRFQFTGFSLRPEALVTFAQRTSGVEQPAPCLEATISAVTIHLRCDYPQVGIVTIEGRFLTRLATNRLDTPAVSAVVTVRTGSGEVLYSARDSFVWNPGG
;
A
#
# COMPACT_ATOMS: atom_id res chain seq x y z
N GLY A 1 -1.64 -9.10 -14.57
CA GLY A 1 -2.80 -8.35 -14.05
C GLY A 1 -2.94 -7.03 -14.77
N ARG A 2 -4.15 -6.47 -14.86
CA ARG A 2 -4.45 -5.18 -15.52
C ARG A 2 -3.96 -3.96 -14.71
N PHE A 3 -3.73 -4.15 -13.42
CA PHE A 3 -3.30 -3.11 -12.48
C PHE A 3 -1.98 -3.49 -11.83
N GLN A 4 -1.23 -2.48 -11.41
CA GLN A 4 0.02 -2.59 -10.69
C GLN A 4 -0.08 -1.73 -9.43
N PHE A 5 0.26 -2.31 -8.29
CA PHE A 5 0.39 -1.56 -7.04
C PHE A 5 1.54 -0.55 -7.19
N THR A 6 1.28 0.73 -6.89
CA THR A 6 2.29 1.80 -6.98
C THR A 6 2.62 2.43 -5.64
N GLY A 7 1.71 2.35 -4.66
CA GLY A 7 1.98 2.84 -3.32
C GLY A 7 0.76 2.85 -2.41
N PHE A 8 0.90 3.47 -1.25
CA PHE A 8 -0.17 3.68 -0.29
C PHE A 8 0.07 4.96 0.51
N SER A 9 -1.01 5.57 0.97
CA SER A 9 -1.00 6.65 1.96
C SER A 9 -1.51 6.15 3.29
N LEU A 10 -1.01 6.72 4.38
CA LEU A 10 -1.45 6.43 5.75
C LEU A 10 -2.21 7.58 6.40
N ARG A 11 -2.00 8.81 5.91
CA ARG A 11 -2.64 10.05 6.40
C ARG A 11 -2.90 11.01 5.24
N PRO A 12 -3.98 11.83 5.28
CA PRO A 12 -5.01 11.84 6.32
C PRO A 12 -5.87 10.56 6.31
N GLU A 13 -6.12 9.98 5.13
CA GLU A 13 -6.79 8.70 4.95
C GLU A 13 -5.80 7.58 4.57
N ALA A 14 -6.13 6.35 4.97
CA ALA A 14 -5.42 5.17 4.53
C ALA A 14 -5.93 4.74 3.15
N LEU A 15 -5.09 4.89 2.13
CA LEU A 15 -5.42 4.61 0.73
C LEU A 15 -4.34 3.73 0.11
N VAL A 16 -4.71 2.90 -0.85
CA VAL A 16 -3.76 2.22 -1.75
C VAL A 16 -3.91 2.77 -3.15
N THR A 17 -2.80 2.93 -3.86
CA THR A 17 -2.77 3.44 -5.22
C THR A 17 -2.36 2.33 -6.18
N PHE A 18 -3.15 2.19 -7.25
CA PHE A 18 -2.86 1.29 -8.34
C PHE A 18 -2.78 2.05 -9.66
N ALA A 19 -1.76 1.76 -10.47
CA ALA A 19 -1.70 2.21 -11.84
C ALA A 19 -2.28 1.15 -12.78
N GLN A 20 -3.17 1.55 -13.67
CA GLN A 20 -3.60 0.70 -14.77
C GLN A 20 -2.43 0.54 -15.76
N ARG A 21 -1.97 -0.69 -16.03
CA ARG A 21 -0.72 -0.93 -16.79
C ARG A 21 -0.72 -0.35 -18.21
N THR A 22 -1.88 -0.28 -18.85
CA THR A 22 -2.00 0.17 -20.25
C THR A 22 -2.06 1.69 -20.40
N SER A 23 -2.67 2.38 -19.44
CA SER A 23 -2.92 3.83 -19.53
C SER A 23 -2.07 4.64 -18.56
N GLY A 24 -1.44 3.99 -17.57
CA GLY A 24 -0.71 4.66 -16.49
C GLY A 24 -1.61 5.39 -15.50
N VAL A 25 -2.94 5.37 -15.68
CA VAL A 25 -3.88 6.09 -14.83
C VAL A 25 -3.83 5.51 -13.43
N GLU A 26 -3.48 6.34 -12.45
CA GLU A 26 -3.50 5.99 -11.05
C GLU A 26 -4.92 6.08 -10.48
N GLN A 27 -5.27 5.10 -9.67
CA GLN A 27 -6.56 5.00 -9.02
C GLN A 27 -6.35 4.69 -7.54
N PRO A 28 -6.67 5.64 -6.65
CA PRO A 28 -6.66 5.39 -5.21
C PRO A 28 -7.91 4.60 -4.81
N ALA A 29 -7.75 3.68 -3.86
CA ALA A 29 -8.83 2.95 -3.22
C ALA A 29 -8.70 3.05 -1.69
N PRO A 30 -9.81 3.30 -0.96
CA PRO A 30 -9.77 3.40 0.48
C PRO A 30 -9.56 2.04 1.14
N CYS A 31 -8.85 2.05 2.27
CA CYS A 31 -8.71 0.87 3.11
C CYS A 31 -9.85 0.83 4.14
N LEU A 32 -10.61 -0.27 4.10
CA LEU A 32 -11.75 -0.50 5.00
C LEU A 32 -11.28 -0.79 6.43
N GLU A 33 -10.12 -1.45 6.58
CA GLU A 33 -9.48 -1.69 7.86
C GLU A 33 -8.07 -1.09 7.84
N ALA A 34 -7.75 -0.25 8.83
CA ALA A 34 -6.45 0.39 8.95
C ALA A 34 -6.01 0.45 10.42
N THR A 35 -5.01 -0.35 10.77
CA THR A 35 -4.32 -0.28 12.08
C THR A 35 -2.92 0.25 11.86
N ILE A 36 -2.63 1.45 12.39
CA ILE A 36 -1.35 2.13 12.19
C ILE A 36 -0.79 2.51 13.55
N SER A 37 0.39 1.98 13.86
CA SER A 37 1.16 2.28 15.08
C SER A 37 2.64 2.45 14.74
N ALA A 38 3.43 2.89 15.72
CA ALA A 38 4.89 3.06 15.54
C ALA A 38 5.63 1.75 15.16
N VAL A 39 5.04 0.58 15.43
CA VAL A 39 5.69 -0.72 15.22
C VAL A 39 5.01 -1.56 14.15
N THR A 40 3.79 -1.20 13.74
CA THR A 40 2.94 -2.06 12.92
C THR A 40 1.99 -1.26 12.05
N ILE A 41 1.87 -1.68 10.79
CA ILE A 41 0.93 -1.19 9.79
C ILE A 41 0.16 -2.41 9.28
N HIS A 42 -1.16 -2.40 9.45
CA HIS A 42 -2.08 -3.37 8.85
C HIS A 42 -3.13 -2.61 8.07
N LEU A 43 -3.18 -2.84 6.76
CA LEU A 43 -4.20 -2.27 5.89
C LEU A 43 -4.93 -3.40 5.17
N ARG A 44 -6.25 -3.27 5.08
CA ARG A 44 -7.09 -4.07 4.18
C ARG A 44 -7.92 -3.13 3.33
N CYS A 45 -7.73 -3.22 2.03
CA CYS A 45 -8.34 -2.33 1.07
C CYS A 45 -9.04 -3.16 0.00
N ASP A 46 -10.33 -2.90 -0.20
CA ASP A 46 -11.11 -3.57 -1.22
C ASP A 46 -11.06 -2.71 -2.47
N TYR A 47 -10.46 -3.25 -3.53
CA TYR A 47 -10.36 -2.58 -4.81
C TYR A 47 -11.08 -3.42 -5.86
N PRO A 48 -12.36 -3.14 -6.18
CA PRO A 48 -13.21 -4.04 -6.97
C PRO A 48 -12.62 -4.50 -8.31
N GLN A 49 -11.73 -3.70 -8.91
CA GLN A 49 -11.08 -4.01 -10.18
C GLN A 49 -9.88 -4.99 -10.06
N VAL A 50 -9.41 -5.25 -8.84
CA VAL A 50 -8.25 -6.08 -8.51
C VAL A 50 -8.57 -7.19 -7.51
N GLY A 51 -9.34 -6.87 -6.47
CA GLY A 51 -9.73 -7.74 -5.37
C GLY A 51 -9.38 -7.13 -4.01
N ILE A 52 -9.01 -7.97 -3.05
CA ILE A 52 -8.64 -7.56 -1.69
C ILE A 52 -7.13 -7.37 -1.63
N VAL A 53 -6.70 -6.22 -1.13
CA VAL A 53 -5.29 -5.84 -0.97
C VAL A 53 -5.01 -5.76 0.51
N THR A 54 -4.04 -6.54 0.99
CA THR A 54 -3.57 -6.46 2.37
C THR A 54 -2.13 -5.98 2.42
N ILE A 55 -1.83 -5.02 3.30
CA ILE A 55 -0.49 -4.49 3.50
C ILE A 55 -0.09 -4.69 4.96
N GLU A 56 0.96 -5.48 5.14
CA GLU A 56 1.46 -5.93 6.44
C GLU A 56 2.88 -5.38 6.63
N GLY A 57 3.03 -4.30 7.39
CA GLY A 57 4.28 -3.55 7.46
C GLY A 57 4.67 -3.03 8.82
N ARG A 58 5.81 -2.35 8.84
CA ARG A 58 6.34 -1.64 10.00
C ARG A 58 7.19 -0.45 9.57
N PHE A 59 7.26 0.56 10.42
CA PHE A 59 8.23 1.64 10.27
C PHE A 59 9.65 1.14 10.52
N LEU A 60 10.58 1.53 9.65
CA LEU A 60 12.00 1.21 9.78
C LEU A 60 12.72 2.15 10.74
N THR A 61 12.16 3.35 10.95
CA THR A 61 12.67 4.36 11.87
C THR A 61 11.57 4.79 12.83
N ARG A 62 11.94 5.10 14.08
CA ARG A 62 11.00 5.69 15.06
C ARG A 62 10.74 7.18 14.83
N LEU A 63 11.61 7.83 14.05
CA LEU A 63 11.54 9.24 13.72
C LEU A 63 10.96 9.40 12.32
N ALA A 64 9.95 10.26 12.18
CA ALA A 64 9.54 10.77 10.89
C ALA A 64 10.71 11.57 10.31
N THR A 65 11.35 11.03 9.28
CA THR A 65 12.39 11.73 8.54
C THR A 65 11.76 12.34 7.30
N ASN A 66 12.14 13.58 7.03
CA ASN A 66 11.84 14.33 5.82
C ASN A 66 12.81 13.98 4.67
N ARG A 67 13.69 12.99 4.86
CA ARG A 67 14.51 12.42 3.79
C ARG A 67 13.65 11.49 2.92
N LEU A 68 13.41 11.94 1.69
CA LEU A 68 12.51 11.29 0.73
C LEU A 68 13.15 10.10 0.00
N ASP A 69 14.45 9.91 0.16
CA ASP A 69 15.26 8.89 -0.48
C ASP A 69 15.53 7.68 0.43
N THR A 70 15.16 7.76 1.70
CA THR A 70 15.39 6.70 2.68
C THR A 70 14.10 5.88 2.89
N PRO A 71 14.16 4.53 2.79
CA PRO A 71 13.01 3.70 3.08
C PRO A 71 12.50 3.94 4.51
N ALA A 72 11.22 4.26 4.61
CA ALA A 72 10.53 4.55 5.87
C ALA A 72 9.70 3.37 6.37
N VAL A 73 9.15 2.58 5.45
CA VAL A 73 8.30 1.42 5.75
C VAL A 73 8.84 0.20 5.03
N SER A 74 8.85 -0.96 5.70
CA SER A 74 8.94 -2.26 5.03
C SER A 74 7.63 -2.98 5.20
N ALA A 75 7.03 -3.44 4.10
CA ALA A 75 5.75 -4.13 4.13
C ALA A 75 5.68 -5.28 3.14
N VAL A 76 4.85 -6.27 3.48
CA VAL A 76 4.40 -7.31 2.54
C VAL A 76 3.08 -6.85 1.95
N VAL A 77 3.03 -6.72 0.63
CA VAL A 77 1.81 -6.44 -0.12
C VAL A 77 1.29 -7.75 -0.66
N THR A 78 0.05 -8.09 -0.31
CA THR A 78 -0.62 -9.28 -0.84
C THR A 78 -1.91 -8.88 -1.53
N VAL A 79 -2.10 -9.38 -2.75
CA VAL A 79 -3.30 -9.16 -3.55
C VAL A 79 -4.03 -10.48 -3.70
N ARG A 80 -5.33 -10.48 -3.36
CA ARG A 80 -6.21 -11.63 -3.45
C ARG A 80 -7.40 -11.33 -4.35
N THR A 81 -7.88 -12.32 -5.09
CA THR A 81 -9.18 -12.24 -5.79
C THR A 81 -10.32 -12.18 -4.76
N GLY A 82 -11.54 -11.86 -5.23
CA GLY A 82 -12.75 -12.00 -4.40
C GLY A 82 -13.04 -13.43 -3.93
N SER A 83 -12.50 -14.45 -4.61
CA SER A 83 -12.56 -15.86 -4.19
C SER A 83 -11.48 -16.26 -3.18
N GLY A 84 -10.53 -15.35 -2.87
CA GLY A 84 -9.47 -15.55 -1.89
C GLY A 84 -8.14 -16.08 -2.45
N GLU A 85 -8.06 -16.35 -3.75
CA GLU A 85 -6.84 -16.77 -4.45
C GLU A 85 -5.78 -15.67 -4.41
N VAL A 86 -4.55 -16.01 -4.04
CA VAL A 86 -3.43 -15.04 -4.01
C VAL A 86 -2.87 -14.83 -5.41
N LEU A 87 -3.03 -13.62 -5.94
CA LEU A 87 -2.50 -13.23 -7.26
C LEU A 87 -1.07 -12.70 -7.19
N TYR A 88 -0.71 -12.10 -6.06
CA TYR A 88 0.59 -11.48 -5.83
C TYR A 88 0.89 -11.44 -4.33
N SER A 89 2.14 -11.71 -3.96
CA SER A 89 2.64 -11.45 -2.62
C SER A 89 4.12 -11.14 -2.69
N ALA A 90 4.53 -9.96 -2.25
CA ALA A 90 5.93 -9.58 -2.21
C ALA A 90 6.22 -8.65 -1.03
N ARG A 91 7.49 -8.65 -0.60
CA ARG A 91 8.01 -7.71 0.38
C ARG A 91 8.70 -6.56 -0.34
N ASP A 92 8.30 -5.34 -0.01
CA ASP A 92 8.84 -4.11 -0.56
C ASP A 92 9.23 -3.14 0.57
N SER A 93 10.05 -2.17 0.22
CA SER A 93 10.38 -1.04 1.09
C SER A 93 9.96 0.26 0.43
N PHE A 94 9.31 1.12 1.21
CA PHE A 94 8.63 2.31 0.72
C PHE A 94 9.28 3.55 1.34
N VAL A 95 9.57 4.53 0.49
CA VAL A 95 10.05 5.85 0.92
C VAL A 95 8.86 6.76 1.24
N TRP A 96 9.09 7.76 2.08
CA TRP A 96 8.10 8.82 2.25
C TRP A 96 7.99 9.63 0.97
N ASN A 97 6.76 9.82 0.50
CA ASN A 97 6.46 10.83 -0.50
C ASN A 97 5.47 11.82 0.16
N PRO A 98 5.90 13.03 0.53
CA PRO A 98 4.97 14.07 0.94
C PRO A 98 4.13 14.32 -0.31
N GLY A 99 2.86 13.91 -0.29
CA GLY A 99 1.91 14.42 -1.27
C GLY A 99 2.04 15.94 -1.29
N GLY A 100 2.32 16.49 -2.47
CA GLY A 100 2.54 17.92 -2.64
C GLY A 100 1.35 18.77 -2.20
#